data_AF-A0A382YWN6-F1
#
_entry.id   AF-A0A382YWN6-F1
#
_cell.length_a   1.000
_cell.length_b   1.000
_cell.length_c   1.000
_cell.angle_alpha   90.00
_cell.angle_beta   90.00
_cell.angle_gamma   90.00
#
_symmetry.space_group_name_H-M   'P 1'
#
loop_
_entity.id
_entity.type
_entity.pdbx_description
1 polymer ?
#
loop_
_entity_poly.entity_id
_entity_poly.type
_entity_poly.pdbx_seq_one_letter_code
_entity_poly.pdbx_strand_id
1 'polypeptide(L)' 'LNEAADKLFDQIKYGKVKVGIYKKYKLENVIQAHKDLEARKIIGPAIIVP' A
#
# COMPACT_ATOMS: atom_id res chain seq x y z
N LEU A 1 -17.76 10.77 1.76
CA LEU A 1 -16.82 9.62 1.87
C LEU A 1 -16.97 8.70 0.66
N ASN A 2 -18.16 8.17 0.39
CA ASN A 2 -18.40 7.26 -0.74
C ASN A 2 -17.99 7.85 -2.10
N GLU A 3 -18.40 9.09 -2.40
CA GLU A 3 -18.07 9.73 -3.70
C GLU A 3 -16.56 9.84 -3.98
N ALA A 4 -15.74 10.09 -2.95
CA ALA A 4 -14.29 10.19 -3.12
C ALA A 4 -13.65 8.80 -3.33
N ALA A 5 -14.14 7.78 -2.63
CA ALA A 5 -13.70 6.40 -2.80
C ALA A 5 -14.07 5.88 -4.21
N ASP A 6 -15.30 6.12 -4.64
CA ASP A 6 -15.81 5.72 -5.96
C ASP A 6 -14.95 6.31 -7.09
N LYS A 7 -14.66 7.63 -7.02
CA LYS A 7 -13.77 8.29 -7.97
C LYS A 7 -12.38 7.65 -8.01
N LEU A 8 -11.79 7.34 -6.86
CA LEU A 8 -10.46 6.71 -6.80
C LEU A 8 -10.47 5.32 -7.44
N PHE A 9 -11.45 4.48 -7.10
CA PHE A 9 -11.57 3.13 -7.66
C PHE A 9 -11.84 3.16 -9.17
N ASP A 10 -12.61 4.13 -9.67
CA ASP A 10 -12.78 4.33 -11.12
C ASP A 10 -11.44 4.67 -11.80
N GLN A 11 -10.62 5.55 -11.22
CA GLN A 11 -9.29 5.84 -11.79
C GLN A 11 -8.40 4.59 -11.83
N ILE A 12 -8.47 3.73 -10.81
CA ILE A 12 -7.73 2.46 -10.76
C ILE A 12 -8.28 1.49 -11.82
N LYS A 13 -9.61 1.34 -11.92
CA LYS A 13 -10.30 0.45 -12.86
C LYS A 13 -9.97 0.79 -14.32
N TYR A 14 -9.96 2.07 -14.67
CA TYR A 14 -9.61 2.54 -16.01
C TYR A 14 -8.08 2.67 -16.23
N GLY A 15 -7.26 2.22 -15.27
CA GLY A 15 -5.80 2.18 -15.40
C GLY A 15 -5.10 3.55 -15.41
N LYS A 16 -5.84 4.62 -15.07
CA LYS A 16 -5.30 5.99 -14.93
C LYS A 16 -4.38 6.09 -13.72
N VAL A 17 -4.66 5.31 -12.68
CA VAL A 17 -3.79 5.11 -11.51
C VAL A 17 -3.44 3.63 -11.42
N LYS A 18 -2.15 3.32 -11.26
CA LYS A 18 -1.66 1.93 -11.07
C LYS A 18 -1.00 1.83 -9.71
N VAL A 19 -1.52 0.93 -8.86
CA VAL A 19 -0.96 0.66 -7.53
C VAL A 19 -0.20 -0.67 -7.60
N GLY A 20 1.12 -0.61 -7.53
CA GLY A 20 1.98 -1.79 -7.43
C GLY A 20 2.37 -2.04 -5.97
N ILE A 21 2.12 -3.24 -5.46
CA ILE A 21 2.59 -3.62 -4.12
C ILE A 21 4.10 -3.85 -4.19
N TYR A 22 4.86 -2.93 -3.61
CA TYR A 22 6.32 -2.99 -3.54
C TYR A 22 6.80 -4.07 -2.59
N LYS A 23 6.19 -4.16 -1.40
CA LYS A 23 6.62 -5.10 -0.35
C LYS A 23 5.44 -5.63 0.45
N LYS A 24 5.51 -6.90 0.82
CA LYS A 24 4.54 -7.57 1.70
C LYS A 24 5.27 -8.03 2.96
N TYR A 25 4.69 -7.75 4.12
CA TYR A 25 5.17 -8.24 5.41
C TYR A 25 4.13 -9.21 5.98
N LYS A 26 4.57 -10.30 6.60
CA LYS A 26 3.68 -11.09 7.46
C LYS A 26 3.34 -10.30 8.72
N LEU A 27 2.18 -10.56 9.33
CA LEU A 27 1.75 -9.91 10.57
C LEU A 27 2.76 -10.06 11.71
N GLU A 28 3.38 -11.24 11.85
CA GLU A 28 4.46 -11.51 12.81
C GLU A 28 5.67 -10.57 12.65
N ASN A 29 5.87 -10.01 11.46
CA ASN A 29 6.98 -9.12 11.12
C ASN A 29 6.62 -7.63 11.16
N VAL A 30 5.53 -7.25 11.84
CA VAL A 30 5.08 -5.84 11.93
C VAL A 30 6.16 -4.91 12.48
N ILE A 31 6.94 -5.35 13.47
CA ILE A 31 8.05 -4.56 14.04
C ILE A 31 9.07 -4.21 12.95
N GLN A 32 9.40 -5.17 12.07
CA GLN A 32 10.33 -4.93 10.97
C GLN A 32 9.71 -4.01 9.90
N ALA A 33 8.41 -4.14 9.63
CA ALA A 33 7.71 -3.26 8.69
C ALA A 33 7.81 -1.79 9.09
N HIS A 34 7.62 -1.47 10.38
CA HIS A 34 7.77 -0.12 10.92
C HIS A 34 9.22 0.37 10.86
N LYS A 35 10.20 -0.46 11.28
CA LYS A 35 11.64 -0.12 11.18
C LYS A 35 12.05 0.22 9.74
N ASP A 36 11.59 -0.56 8.77
CA ASP A 36 11.89 -0.33 7.35
C ASP A 36 11.20 0.94 6.81
N LEU A 37 10.01 1.28 7.30
CA LEU A 37 9.31 2.52 6.96
C LEU A 37 10.07 3.75 7.50
N GLU A 38 10.43 3.74 8.78
CA GLU A 38 11.15 4.83 9.45
C GLU A 38 12.55 5.05 8.85
N ALA A 39 13.24 3.95 8.52
CA ALA A 39 14.54 3.99 7.84
C ALA A 39 14.45 4.34 6.35
N ARG A 40 13.25 4.67 5.83
CA ARG A 40 12.98 5.03 4.42
C ARG A 40 13.44 3.96 3.40
N LYS A 41 13.32 2.67 3.76
CA LYS A 41 13.63 1.54 2.87
C LYS A 41 12.46 1.13 1.98
N ILE A 42 11.26 1.62 2.30
CA ILE A 42 10.02 1.38 1.53
C ILE A 42 9.89 2.49 0.48
N ILE A 43 10.07 2.15 -0.80
CA ILE A 43 10.02 3.09 -1.93
C ILE A 43 8.68 3.07 -2.69
N GLY A 44 7.68 2.38 -2.15
CA GLY A 44 6.35 2.25 -2.74
C GLY A 44 5.35 1.63 -1.78
N PRO A 45 4.10 1.39 -2.22
CA PRO A 45 3.06 0.81 -1.36
C PRO A 45 3.49 -0.51 -0.74
N ALA A 46 3.38 -0.63 0.59
CA ALA A 46 3.65 -1.86 1.32
C ALA A 46 2.44 -2.27 2.14
N ILE A 47 2.22 -3.58 2.29
CA ILE A 47 1.07 -4.13 3.02
C ILE A 47 1.51 -5.15 4.06
N ILE A 48 0.68 -5.32 5.08
CA ILE A 48 0.78 -6.40 6.07
C ILE A 48 -0.26 -7.46 5.70
N VAL A 49 0.19 -8.71 5.62
CA VAL A 49 -0.64 -9.89 5.36
C VAL A 49 -0.83 -10.62 6.69
N PRO A 50 -2.09 -10.84 7.13
CA PRO A 50 -2.40 -11.56 8.36
C PRO A 50 -1.93 -13.02 8.33
#